data_AF-A0A5M8SD39-F1
#
_entry.id   AF-A0A5M8SD39-F1
#
_cell.length_a   1.000
_cell.length_b   1.000
_cell.length_c   1.000
_cell.angle_alpha   90.00
_cell.angle_beta   90.00
_cell.angle_gamma   90.00
#
_symmetry.space_group_name_H-M   'P 1'
#
loop_
_entity.id
_entity.type
_entity.pdbx_description
1 polymer ?
#
loop_
_entity_poly.entity_id
_entity_poly.type
_entity_poly.pdbx_seq_one_letter_code
_entity_poly.pdbx_strand_id
1 'polypeptide(L)'
;MNYREQGAGNREQKNRARLLGFAGGCALLALLAGCRQDMHNQPKIIPQRGSDFFADGRGARPQVLNTVARGQLHEDSYFYTGVVQGSNGYREEKDQLPFPATLEVLERGHERFNIYCTPCHSRVGNGLGEIVQRGYKPAANLNDQVRRAQPLSHYFYVMTHGYGAMPDYAAQLPPEDRWAVAAYIRALQLSQAAPESAVPAGVQVQNLRDVAGQNNLPASFAQPWSLPQTAVQAYPPVASEGMPGMAPANPADPVQINRGKQAGGTGK
;
A
#
# COMPACT_ATOMS: atom_id res chain seq x y z
N MET A 1 43.49 38.27 65.80
CA MET A 1 43.35 38.31 64.33
C MET A 1 43.49 36.88 63.81
N ASN A 2 42.37 36.25 63.47
CA ASN A 2 42.25 34.86 63.06
C ASN A 2 42.52 34.72 61.55
N TYR A 3 43.59 34.03 61.15
CA TYR A 3 43.88 33.76 59.73
C TYR A 3 44.61 32.41 59.54
N ARG A 4 44.21 31.34 60.24
CA ARG A 4 44.85 30.01 60.08
C ARG A 4 43.91 28.80 60.01
N GLU A 5 42.64 28.98 59.64
CA GLU A 5 41.69 27.86 59.48
C GLU A 5 41.04 27.71 58.09
N GLN A 6 41.22 28.65 57.16
CA GLN A 6 40.48 28.65 55.87
C GLN A 6 41.06 27.73 54.78
N GLY A 7 42.27 27.17 54.96
CA GLY A 7 42.93 26.33 53.94
C GLY A 7 42.54 24.85 53.93
N ALA A 8 42.13 24.29 55.08
CA ALA A 8 41.80 22.87 55.21
C ALA A 8 40.42 22.53 54.61
N GLY A 9 39.41 23.38 54.87
CA GLY A 9 38.03 23.15 54.40
C GLY A 9 37.88 23.17 52.88
N ASN A 10 38.63 24.01 52.17
CA ASN A 10 38.55 24.11 50.70
C ASN A 10 39.19 22.88 50.00
N ARG A 11 40.20 22.26 50.62
CA ARG A 11 40.81 21.02 50.12
C ARG A 11 39.90 19.82 50.37
N GLU A 12 39.25 19.77 51.53
CA GLU A 12 38.29 18.72 51.89
C GLU A 12 37.02 18.79 51.04
N GLN A 13 36.49 19.99 50.77
CA GLN A 13 35.32 20.20 49.91
C GLN A 13 35.60 19.83 48.45
N LYS A 14 36.78 20.18 47.91
CA LYS A 14 37.22 19.74 46.58
C LYS A 14 37.41 18.22 46.49
N ASN A 15 37.93 17.60 47.55
CA ASN A 15 38.06 16.14 47.62
C ASN A 15 36.70 15.44 47.68
N ARG A 16 35.73 15.98 48.44
CA ARG A 16 34.34 15.48 48.48
C ARG A 16 33.63 15.60 47.14
N ALA A 17 33.77 16.73 46.45
CA ALA A 17 33.20 16.92 45.11
C ALA A 17 33.81 15.95 44.08
N ARG A 18 35.12 15.70 44.14
CA ARG A 18 35.79 14.68 43.30
C ARG A 18 35.35 13.26 43.63
N LEU A 19 35.16 12.94 44.91
CA LEU A 19 34.69 11.63 45.36
C LEU A 19 33.25 11.36 44.91
N LEU A 20 32.36 12.36 45.01
CA LEU A 20 30.98 12.29 44.52
C LEU A 20 30.91 12.18 43.00
N GLY A 21 31.76 12.91 42.27
CA GLY A 21 31.88 12.78 40.81
C GLY A 21 32.38 11.39 40.39
N PHE A 22 33.36 10.84 41.10
CA PHE A 22 33.87 9.50 40.85
C PHE A 22 32.83 8.42 41.17
N ALA A 23 32.13 8.53 42.31
CA ALA A 23 31.05 7.62 42.69
C ALA A 23 29.88 7.67 41.68
N GLY A 24 29.49 8.88 41.22
CA GLY A 24 28.50 9.05 40.18
C GLY A 24 28.94 8.43 38.84
N GLY A 25 30.21 8.59 38.46
CA GLY A 25 30.79 7.96 37.27
C GLY A 25 30.80 6.42 37.36
N CYS A 26 31.20 5.87 38.50
CA CYS A 26 31.17 4.42 38.74
C CYS A 26 29.74 3.85 38.72
N ALA A 27 28.76 4.56 39.27
CA ALA A 27 27.36 4.14 39.23
C ALA A 27 26.81 4.12 37.79
N LEU A 28 27.16 5.10 36.96
CA LEU A 28 26.78 5.14 35.54
C LEU A 28 27.44 4.01 34.73
N LEU A 29 28.71 3.71 35.00
CA LEU A 29 29.42 2.58 34.39
C LEU A 29 28.81 1.23 34.80
N ALA A 30 28.37 1.08 36.05
CA ALA A 30 27.69 -0.13 36.52
C ALA A 30 26.32 -0.34 35.84
N LEU A 31 25.57 0.74 35.59
CA LEU A 31 24.30 0.69 34.86
C LEU A 31 24.51 0.30 33.38
N LEU A 32 25.59 0.77 32.74
CA LEU A 32 25.93 0.40 31.37
C LEU A 32 26.46 -1.04 31.25
N ALA A 33 27.10 -1.59 32.30
CA ALA A 33 27.61 -2.96 32.33
C ALA A 33 26.51 -4.04 32.34
N GLY A 34 25.26 -3.67 32.65
CA GLY A 34 24.10 -4.56 32.59
C GLY A 34 23.56 -4.80 31.17
N CYS A 35 23.94 -3.98 30.19
CA CYS A 35 23.52 -4.13 28.79
C CYS A 35 24.33 -5.24 28.10
N ARG A 36 23.88 -6.49 28.24
CA ARG A 36 24.45 -7.64 27.51
C ARG A 36 23.67 -7.95 26.24
N GLN A 37 24.38 -8.34 25.18
CA GLN A 37 23.80 -8.68 23.88
C GLN A 37 23.97 -10.17 23.54
N ASP A 38 23.81 -11.04 24.53
CA ASP A 38 24.19 -12.45 24.46
C ASP A 38 23.37 -13.25 23.43
N MET A 39 22.07 -12.94 23.29
CA MET A 39 21.15 -13.64 22.38
C MET A 39 20.18 -12.72 21.64
N HIS A 40 20.41 -11.41 21.63
CA HIS A 40 19.58 -10.47 20.88
C HIS A 40 19.80 -10.63 19.36
N ASN A 41 21.05 -10.85 18.95
CA ASN A 41 21.43 -11.16 17.57
C ASN A 41 21.93 -12.60 17.46
N GLN A 42 20.98 -13.54 17.35
CA GLN A 42 21.32 -14.95 17.20
C GLN A 42 21.88 -15.25 15.80
N PRO A 43 22.83 -16.20 15.65
CA PRO A 43 23.42 -16.59 14.37
C PRO A 43 22.49 -17.50 13.54
N LYS A 44 21.27 -17.04 13.27
CA LYS A 44 20.28 -17.70 12.40
C LYS A 44 19.65 -16.70 11.46
N ILE A 45 19.21 -17.15 10.29
CA ILE A 45 18.44 -16.31 9.38
C ILE A 45 16.96 -16.41 9.76
N ILE A 46 16.38 -15.27 10.16
CA ILE A 46 14.93 -15.12 10.40
C ILE A 46 14.29 -14.39 9.20
N PRO A 47 12.95 -14.43 9.05
CA PRO A 47 12.29 -13.75 7.93
C PRO A 47 12.74 -12.29 7.80
N GLN A 48 13.06 -11.90 6.56
CA GLN A 48 13.52 -10.55 6.18
C GLN A 48 14.85 -10.07 6.82
N ARG A 49 15.61 -10.95 7.50
CA ARG A 49 16.97 -10.61 7.95
C ARG A 49 17.93 -10.52 6.76
N GLY A 50 18.78 -9.50 6.76
CA GLY A 50 19.87 -9.36 5.79
C GLY A 50 20.94 -10.43 5.92
N SER A 51 21.76 -10.61 4.89
CA SER A 51 22.85 -11.58 4.86
C SER A 51 24.01 -11.06 4.02
N ASP A 52 25.21 -11.03 4.59
CA ASP A 52 26.43 -10.62 3.88
C ASP A 52 26.98 -11.71 2.95
N PHE A 53 26.44 -12.93 3.03
CA PHE A 53 26.85 -14.05 2.18
C PHE A 53 26.40 -13.92 0.72
N PHE A 54 25.25 -13.27 0.45
CA PHE A 54 24.69 -13.15 -0.89
C PHE A 54 24.86 -11.72 -1.42
N ALA A 55 25.14 -11.59 -2.73
CA ALA A 55 25.41 -10.28 -3.36
C ALA A 55 24.23 -9.28 -3.27
N ASP A 56 23.00 -9.76 -3.08
CA ASP A 56 21.80 -8.93 -2.93
C ASP A 56 21.47 -8.60 -1.46
N GLY A 57 22.31 -9.02 -0.51
CA GLY A 57 22.14 -8.73 0.91
C GLY A 57 20.94 -9.42 1.57
N ARG A 58 20.21 -10.29 0.85
CA ARG A 58 18.97 -10.90 1.36
C ARG A 58 19.24 -12.27 2.00
N GLY A 59 18.77 -12.45 3.24
CA GLY A 59 18.70 -13.78 3.85
C GLY A 59 17.59 -14.66 3.24
N ALA A 60 16.49 -14.05 2.77
CA ALA A 60 15.43 -14.76 2.05
C ALA A 60 15.82 -14.98 0.58
N ARG A 61 15.81 -16.24 0.13
CA ARG A 61 16.18 -16.60 -1.25
C ARG A 61 14.93 -16.81 -2.10
N PRO A 62 14.96 -16.37 -3.38
CA PRO A 62 13.88 -16.67 -4.31
C PRO A 62 13.79 -18.19 -4.53
N GLN A 63 12.58 -18.68 -4.72
CA GLN A 63 12.36 -20.07 -5.13
C GLN A 63 12.91 -20.29 -6.54
N VAL A 64 13.35 -21.52 -6.82
CA VAL A 64 13.75 -21.90 -8.18
C VAL A 64 12.51 -21.93 -9.06
N LEU A 65 12.62 -21.40 -10.28
CA LEU A 65 11.50 -21.37 -11.23
C LEU A 65 10.98 -22.80 -11.49
N ASN A 66 9.66 -22.91 -11.66
CA ASN A 66 8.95 -24.18 -11.90
C ASN A 66 9.07 -25.22 -10.76
N THR A 67 9.40 -24.80 -9.55
CA THR A 67 9.29 -25.68 -8.37
C THR A 67 7.89 -25.60 -7.78
N VAL A 68 7.33 -26.76 -7.41
CA VAL A 68 6.02 -26.87 -6.77
C VAL A 68 6.22 -27.37 -5.35
N ALA A 69 5.83 -26.56 -4.37
CA ALA A 69 5.89 -26.96 -2.96
C ALA A 69 4.77 -27.95 -2.62
N ARG A 70 4.99 -28.79 -1.61
CA ARG A 70 3.94 -29.67 -1.07
C ARG A 70 2.77 -28.81 -0.57
N GLY A 71 1.56 -29.11 -1.04
CA GLY A 71 0.35 -28.35 -0.74
C GLY A 71 0.09 -27.15 -1.66
N GLN A 72 0.94 -26.90 -2.66
CA GLN A 72 0.77 -25.84 -3.66
C GLN A 72 0.58 -26.41 -5.08
N LEU A 73 0.01 -27.61 -5.19
CA LEU A 73 -0.25 -28.25 -6.49
C LEU A 73 -1.32 -27.51 -7.33
N HIS A 74 -2.10 -26.62 -6.71
CA HIS A 74 -3.09 -25.75 -7.38
C HIS A 74 -3.98 -26.49 -8.40
N GLU A 75 -4.58 -27.61 -7.99
CA GLU A 75 -5.36 -28.50 -8.86
C GLU A 75 -6.57 -27.82 -9.52
N ASP A 76 -7.26 -26.95 -8.78
CA ASP A 76 -8.34 -26.11 -9.33
C ASP A 76 -7.74 -24.94 -10.12
N SER A 77 -7.43 -25.21 -11.39
CA SER A 77 -6.85 -24.21 -12.29
C SER A 77 -7.69 -22.94 -12.36
N TYR A 78 -9.03 -23.02 -12.36
CA TYR A 78 -9.87 -21.84 -12.45
C TYR A 78 -9.77 -21.00 -11.18
N PHE A 79 -9.85 -21.60 -10.00
CA PHE A 79 -9.70 -20.88 -8.73
C PHE A 79 -8.35 -20.16 -8.61
N TYR A 80 -7.25 -20.78 -9.04
CA TYR A 80 -5.91 -20.19 -8.89
C TYR A 80 -5.50 -19.24 -10.03
N THR A 81 -6.07 -19.37 -11.22
CA THR A 81 -5.65 -18.59 -12.41
C THR A 81 -6.71 -17.63 -12.95
N GLY A 82 -7.99 -17.84 -12.63
CA GLY A 82 -9.11 -17.05 -13.15
C GLY A 82 -9.41 -17.27 -14.64
N VAL A 83 -8.80 -18.27 -15.27
CA VAL A 83 -9.04 -18.60 -16.68
C VAL A 83 -9.23 -20.10 -16.85
N VAL A 84 -9.98 -20.48 -17.87
CA VAL A 84 -10.06 -21.87 -18.34
C VAL A 84 -9.47 -21.96 -19.74
N GLN A 85 -9.08 -23.17 -20.15
CA GLN A 85 -8.66 -23.41 -21.52
C GLN A 85 -9.91 -23.57 -22.41
N GLY A 86 -10.08 -22.66 -23.37
CA GLY A 86 -11.17 -22.71 -24.33
C GLY A 86 -10.99 -23.83 -25.36
N SER A 87 -12.07 -24.16 -26.08
CA SER A 87 -12.06 -25.19 -27.13
C SER A 87 -11.09 -24.91 -28.28
N ASN A 88 -10.74 -23.64 -28.48
CA ASN A 88 -9.76 -23.17 -29.47
C ASN A 88 -8.31 -23.21 -28.95
N GLY A 89 -8.08 -23.72 -27.73
CA GLY A 89 -6.77 -23.79 -27.08
C GLY A 89 -6.29 -22.47 -26.46
N TYR A 90 -7.04 -21.38 -26.59
CA TYR A 90 -6.71 -20.10 -25.97
C TYR A 90 -7.32 -19.97 -24.57
N ARG A 91 -6.79 -19.04 -23.77
CA ARG A 91 -7.37 -18.69 -22.47
C ARG A 91 -8.76 -18.11 -22.66
N GLU A 92 -9.68 -18.52 -21.80
CA GLU A 92 -11.05 -18.04 -21.74
C GLU A 92 -11.36 -17.55 -20.31
N GLU A 93 -11.84 -16.32 -20.20
CA GLU A 93 -12.34 -15.75 -18.95
C GLU A 93 -13.83 -16.12 -18.77
N LYS A 94 -14.30 -16.23 -17.54
CA LYS A 94 -15.68 -16.61 -17.21
C LYS A 94 -16.30 -15.60 -16.24
N ASP A 95 -17.59 -15.32 -16.43
CA ASP A 95 -18.35 -14.46 -15.52
C ASP A 95 -19.01 -15.30 -14.41
N GLN A 96 -18.19 -15.99 -13.62
CA GLN A 96 -18.64 -16.83 -12.52
C GLN A 96 -17.66 -16.80 -11.33
N LEU A 97 -18.19 -16.85 -10.12
CA LEU A 97 -17.38 -17.08 -8.92
C LEU A 97 -17.16 -18.59 -8.73
N PRO A 98 -15.96 -19.02 -8.28
CA PRO A 98 -15.68 -20.42 -7.99
C PRO A 98 -16.33 -20.91 -6.67
N PHE A 99 -16.93 -20.00 -5.90
CA PHE A 99 -17.64 -20.30 -4.65
C PHE A 99 -18.87 -19.38 -4.49
N PRO A 100 -19.82 -19.71 -3.59
CA PRO A 100 -21.04 -18.92 -3.41
C PRO A 100 -20.77 -17.47 -3.04
N ALA A 101 -21.51 -16.54 -3.65
CA ALA A 101 -21.47 -15.12 -3.32
C ALA A 101 -22.26 -14.84 -2.02
N THR A 102 -21.62 -15.07 -0.87
CA THR A 102 -22.21 -14.76 0.44
C THR A 102 -21.93 -13.31 0.86
N LEU A 103 -22.67 -12.81 1.84
CA LEU A 103 -22.39 -11.49 2.42
C LEU A 103 -20.97 -11.43 3.02
N GLU A 104 -20.52 -12.51 3.66
CA GLU A 104 -19.16 -12.63 4.20
C GLU A 104 -18.09 -12.45 3.11
N VAL A 105 -18.28 -13.06 1.93
CA VAL A 105 -17.40 -12.86 0.77
C VAL A 105 -17.38 -11.39 0.33
N LEU A 106 -18.56 -10.75 0.28
CA LEU A 106 -18.65 -9.35 -0.13
C LEU A 106 -18.03 -8.39 0.90
N GLU A 107 -18.22 -8.63 2.19
CA GLU A 107 -17.60 -7.87 3.28
C GLU A 107 -16.08 -8.02 3.27
N ARG A 108 -15.59 -9.26 3.06
CA ARG A 108 -14.17 -9.51 2.88
C ARG A 108 -13.62 -8.80 1.65
N GLY A 109 -14.32 -8.87 0.53
CA GLY A 109 -13.96 -8.16 -0.70
C GLY A 109 -13.91 -6.65 -0.51
N HIS A 110 -14.89 -6.08 0.20
CA HIS A 110 -14.94 -4.67 0.55
C HIS A 110 -13.74 -4.24 1.40
N GLU A 111 -13.41 -5.01 2.45
CA GLU A 111 -12.25 -4.76 3.31
C GLU A 111 -10.96 -4.76 2.48
N ARG A 112 -10.75 -5.79 1.67
CA ARG A 112 -9.54 -5.94 0.83
C ARG A 112 -9.45 -4.88 -0.25
N PHE A 113 -10.56 -4.53 -0.90
CA PHE A 113 -10.61 -3.43 -1.87
C PHE A 113 -10.21 -2.11 -1.21
N ASN A 114 -10.73 -1.83 -0.02
CA ASN A 114 -10.40 -0.62 0.73
C ASN A 114 -8.92 -0.52 1.10
N ILE A 115 -8.27 -1.64 1.42
CA ILE A 115 -6.84 -1.68 1.78
C ILE A 115 -5.95 -1.50 0.54
N TYR A 116 -6.21 -2.25 -0.53
CA TYR A 116 -5.25 -2.39 -1.65
C TYR A 116 -5.64 -1.62 -2.91
N CYS A 117 -6.94 -1.44 -3.18
CA CYS A 117 -7.40 -0.94 -4.48
C CYS A 117 -7.77 0.55 -4.44
N THR A 118 -8.31 1.04 -3.33
CA THR A 118 -8.80 2.43 -3.22
C THR A 118 -7.75 3.53 -3.39
N PRO A 119 -6.45 3.34 -3.06
CA PRO A 119 -5.45 4.36 -3.33
C PRO A 119 -5.41 4.79 -4.80
N CYS A 120 -5.69 3.86 -5.73
CA CYS A 120 -5.74 4.11 -7.17
C CYS A 120 -7.17 4.26 -7.70
N HIS A 121 -8.07 3.35 -7.33
CA HIS A 121 -9.42 3.25 -7.93
C HIS A 121 -10.49 4.08 -7.22
N SER A 122 -10.16 4.71 -6.08
CA SER A 122 -11.08 5.33 -5.12
C SER A 122 -12.06 4.35 -4.47
N ARG A 123 -12.72 4.79 -3.39
CA ARG A 123 -13.75 3.99 -2.68
C ARG A 123 -14.98 3.68 -3.53
N VAL A 124 -15.28 4.54 -4.50
CA VAL A 124 -16.43 4.39 -5.39
C VAL A 124 -16.04 3.81 -6.76
N GLY A 125 -14.79 3.41 -6.94
CA GLY A 125 -14.32 2.72 -8.16
C GLY A 125 -14.25 3.61 -9.40
N ASN A 126 -14.29 4.93 -9.25
CA ASN A 126 -14.30 5.88 -10.36
C ASN A 126 -12.90 6.15 -10.97
N GLY A 127 -11.84 5.52 -10.45
CA GLY A 127 -10.46 5.69 -10.95
C GLY A 127 -9.76 6.95 -10.46
N LEU A 128 -10.37 7.70 -9.53
CA LEU A 128 -9.86 8.96 -8.98
C LEU A 128 -9.30 8.79 -7.57
N GLY A 129 -8.55 7.71 -7.33
CA GLY A 129 -7.88 7.49 -6.05
C GLY A 129 -6.82 8.56 -5.75
N GLU A 130 -6.46 8.69 -4.48
CA GLU A 130 -5.56 9.73 -3.99
C GLU A 130 -4.21 9.74 -4.72
N ILE A 131 -3.65 8.58 -5.07
CA ILE A 131 -2.35 8.55 -5.75
C ILE A 131 -2.45 9.02 -7.21
N VAL A 132 -3.60 8.81 -7.85
CA VAL A 132 -3.87 9.31 -9.21
C VAL A 132 -3.96 10.84 -9.20
N GLN A 133 -4.62 11.41 -8.17
CA GLN A 133 -4.68 12.86 -7.99
C GLN A 133 -3.31 13.50 -7.77
N ARG A 134 -2.32 12.71 -7.31
CA ARG A 134 -0.93 13.12 -7.08
C ARG A 134 0.01 12.81 -8.26
N GLY A 135 -0.52 12.55 -9.45
CA GLY A 135 0.26 12.42 -10.69
C GLY A 135 0.59 10.98 -11.12
N TYR A 136 0.07 9.95 -10.43
CA TYR A 136 0.15 8.59 -10.95
C TYR A 136 -0.73 8.39 -12.18
N LYS A 137 -0.41 7.43 -13.04
CA LYS A 137 -1.20 7.17 -14.26
C LYS A 137 -2.66 6.86 -13.88
N PRO A 138 -3.66 7.45 -14.57
CA PRO A 138 -5.06 7.26 -14.22
C PRO A 138 -5.46 5.79 -14.19
N ALA A 139 -6.12 5.41 -13.09
CA ALA A 139 -6.70 4.10 -12.94
C ALA A 139 -7.99 4.00 -13.77
N ALA A 140 -8.37 2.78 -14.14
CA ALA A 140 -9.62 2.54 -14.84
C ALA A 140 -10.82 2.90 -13.94
N ASN A 141 -11.83 3.55 -14.53
CA ASN A 141 -13.16 3.65 -13.92
C ASN A 141 -13.82 2.26 -14.02
N LEU A 142 -14.05 1.64 -12.86
CA LEU A 142 -14.66 0.32 -12.76
C LEU A 142 -16.14 0.33 -13.13
N ASN A 143 -16.76 1.50 -13.17
CA ASN A 143 -18.18 1.68 -13.45
C ASN A 143 -18.48 2.01 -14.92
N ASP A 144 -17.49 2.15 -15.80
CA ASP A 144 -17.81 2.38 -17.21
C ASP A 144 -18.29 1.12 -17.94
N GLN A 145 -18.85 1.31 -19.13
CA GLN A 145 -19.42 0.23 -19.93
C GLN A 145 -18.41 -0.86 -20.26
N VAL A 146 -17.16 -0.49 -20.59
CA VAL A 146 -16.12 -1.45 -20.96
C VAL A 146 -15.78 -2.34 -19.78
N ARG A 147 -15.63 -1.76 -18.58
CA ARG A 147 -15.34 -2.51 -17.36
C ARG A 147 -16.53 -3.34 -16.94
N ARG A 148 -17.75 -2.79 -16.91
CA ARG A 148 -18.96 -3.58 -16.57
C ARG A 148 -19.16 -4.79 -17.48
N ALA A 149 -18.78 -4.70 -18.75
CA ALA A 149 -18.87 -5.80 -19.71
C ALA A 149 -17.78 -6.88 -19.54
N GLN A 150 -16.73 -6.63 -18.74
CA GLN A 150 -15.72 -7.66 -18.47
C GLN A 150 -16.29 -8.76 -17.58
N PRO A 151 -15.91 -10.03 -17.80
CA PRO A 151 -16.28 -11.14 -16.93
C PRO A 151 -15.63 -10.98 -15.55
N LEU A 152 -16.25 -11.57 -14.51
CA LEU A 152 -15.75 -11.51 -13.14
C LEU A 152 -14.29 -11.99 -13.02
N SER A 153 -13.93 -13.04 -13.76
CA SER A 153 -12.57 -13.59 -13.73
C SER A 153 -11.50 -12.68 -14.36
N HIS A 154 -11.91 -11.69 -15.17
CA HIS A 154 -11.01 -10.66 -15.69
C HIS A 154 -10.34 -9.89 -14.54
N TYR A 155 -11.12 -9.50 -13.53
CA TYR A 155 -10.59 -8.75 -12.39
C TYR A 155 -9.63 -9.58 -11.56
N PHE A 156 -9.94 -10.87 -11.37
CA PHE A 156 -9.02 -11.81 -10.74
C PHE A 156 -7.70 -11.88 -11.51
N TYR A 157 -7.77 -12.02 -12.84
CA TYR A 157 -6.59 -12.11 -13.69
C TYR A 157 -5.73 -10.84 -13.61
N VAL A 158 -6.36 -9.66 -13.68
CA VAL A 158 -5.67 -8.35 -13.58
C VAL A 158 -5.00 -8.18 -12.22
N MET A 159 -5.65 -8.56 -11.11
CA MET A 159 -5.02 -8.54 -9.78
C MET A 159 -3.84 -9.52 -9.70
N THR A 160 -3.87 -10.61 -10.46
CA THR A 160 -2.85 -11.65 -10.43
C THR A 160 -1.61 -11.30 -11.25
N HIS A 161 -1.78 -10.64 -12.39
CA HIS A 161 -0.70 -10.42 -13.36
C HIS A 161 -0.38 -8.94 -13.61
N GLY A 162 -1.14 -8.03 -13.02
CA GLY A 162 -1.11 -6.61 -13.35
C GLY A 162 -1.77 -6.31 -14.71
N TYR A 163 -1.95 -5.03 -15.00
CA TYR A 163 -2.45 -4.56 -16.29
C TYR A 163 -2.05 -3.11 -16.57
N GLY A 164 -1.34 -2.89 -17.68
CA GLY A 164 -0.86 -1.55 -18.04
C GLY A 164 0.10 -0.99 -16.99
N ALA A 165 -0.35 0.02 -16.23
CA ALA A 165 0.43 0.59 -15.12
C ALA A 165 0.05 0.01 -13.74
N MET A 166 -0.97 -0.83 -13.66
CA MET A 166 -1.31 -1.53 -12.43
C MET A 166 -0.31 -2.68 -12.20
N PRO A 167 0.41 -2.72 -11.06
CA PRO A 167 1.26 -3.84 -10.70
C PRO A 167 0.41 -5.08 -10.37
N ASP A 168 1.05 -6.25 -10.30
CA ASP A 168 0.41 -7.43 -9.73
C ASP A 168 0.25 -7.30 -8.20
N TYR A 169 -0.75 -8.01 -7.68
CA TYR A 169 -1.08 -8.07 -6.25
C TYR A 169 -1.06 -9.51 -5.72
N ALA A 170 -0.50 -10.46 -6.47
CA ALA A 170 -0.57 -11.90 -6.13
C ALA A 170 0.14 -12.25 -4.80
N ALA A 171 1.13 -11.45 -4.40
CA ALA A 171 1.84 -11.64 -3.13
C ALA A 171 1.10 -11.05 -1.92
N GLN A 172 0.21 -10.08 -2.14
CA GLN A 172 -0.54 -9.36 -1.10
C GLN A 172 -1.96 -9.90 -0.93
N LEU A 173 -2.56 -10.37 -2.03
CA LEU A 173 -3.93 -10.90 -2.06
C LEU A 173 -3.90 -12.39 -2.43
N PRO A 174 -4.23 -13.29 -1.49
CA PRO A 174 -4.38 -14.70 -1.82
C PRO A 174 -5.57 -14.91 -2.80
N PRO A 175 -5.65 -16.06 -3.50
CA PRO A 175 -6.71 -16.31 -4.50
C PRO A 175 -8.13 -16.03 -4.00
N GLU A 176 -8.47 -16.46 -2.79
CA GLU A 176 -9.77 -16.24 -2.16
C GLU A 176 -10.10 -14.74 -2.02
N ASP A 177 -9.14 -13.93 -1.61
CA ASP A 177 -9.31 -12.48 -1.45
C ASP A 177 -9.40 -11.79 -2.82
N ARG A 178 -8.69 -12.28 -3.84
CA ARG A 178 -8.83 -11.76 -5.22
C ARG A 178 -10.23 -12.03 -5.77
N TRP A 179 -10.79 -13.21 -5.55
CA TRP A 179 -12.17 -13.51 -5.94
C TRP A 179 -13.19 -12.68 -5.16
N ALA A 180 -12.98 -12.50 -3.85
CA ALA A 180 -13.82 -11.65 -3.01
C ALA A 180 -13.79 -10.18 -3.49
N VAL A 181 -12.62 -9.64 -3.83
CA VAL A 181 -12.49 -8.31 -4.41
C VAL A 181 -13.19 -8.22 -5.77
N ALA A 182 -13.05 -9.23 -6.63
CA ALA A 182 -13.76 -9.27 -7.91
C ALA A 182 -15.29 -9.27 -7.74
N ALA A 183 -15.81 -10.01 -6.76
CA ALA A 183 -17.23 -9.98 -6.37
C ALA A 183 -17.65 -8.59 -5.88
N TYR A 184 -16.83 -7.95 -5.03
CA TYR A 184 -17.11 -6.61 -4.52
C TYR A 184 -17.08 -5.54 -5.62
N ILE A 185 -16.20 -5.65 -6.62
CA ILE A 185 -16.21 -4.78 -7.80
C ILE A 185 -17.57 -4.88 -8.53
N ARG A 186 -18.13 -6.08 -8.65
CA ARG A 186 -19.47 -6.26 -9.26
C ARG A 186 -20.57 -5.63 -8.39
N ALA A 187 -20.50 -5.78 -7.07
CA ALA A 187 -21.41 -5.10 -6.15
C ALA A 187 -21.33 -3.57 -6.27
N LEU A 188 -20.13 -3.02 -6.42
CA LEU A 188 -19.90 -1.59 -6.63
C LEU A 188 -20.47 -1.09 -7.96
N GLN A 189 -20.35 -1.89 -9.03
CA GLN A 189 -20.99 -1.56 -10.31
C GLN A 189 -22.51 -1.53 -10.19
N LEU A 190 -23.09 -2.47 -9.43
CA LEU A 190 -24.53 -2.49 -9.13
C LEU A 190 -24.96 -1.31 -8.27
N SER A 191 -24.14 -0.85 -7.30
CA SER A 191 -24.49 0.32 -6.49
C SER A 191 -24.61 1.59 -7.34
N GLN A 192 -23.83 1.70 -8.42
CA GLN A 192 -23.83 2.86 -9.31
C GLN A 192 -24.84 2.75 -10.46
N ALA A 193 -25.22 1.54 -10.86
CA ALA A 193 -26.03 1.30 -12.06
C ALA A 193 -26.97 0.09 -11.90
N ALA A 194 -27.67 -0.02 -10.76
CA ALA A 194 -28.68 -1.05 -10.55
C ALA A 194 -29.85 -0.84 -11.54
N PRO A 195 -30.20 -1.85 -12.34
CA PRO A 195 -31.40 -1.77 -13.18
C PRO A 195 -32.65 -1.87 -12.31
N GLU A 196 -33.74 -1.20 -12.70
CA GLU A 196 -35.02 -1.29 -11.99
C GLU A 196 -35.55 -2.73 -11.89
N SER A 197 -35.20 -3.58 -12.85
CA SER A 197 -35.53 -5.01 -12.84
C SER A 197 -34.86 -5.81 -11.72
N ALA A 198 -33.81 -5.28 -11.09
CA ALA A 198 -33.15 -5.91 -9.93
C ALA A 198 -33.88 -5.62 -8.61
N VAL A 199 -34.90 -4.75 -8.62
CA VAL A 199 -35.67 -4.41 -7.43
C VAL A 199 -36.71 -5.49 -7.16
N PRO A 200 -36.78 -6.06 -5.93
CA PRO A 200 -37.78 -7.07 -5.60
C PRO A 200 -39.21 -6.59 -5.83
N ALA A 201 -40.08 -7.51 -6.26
CA ALA A 201 -41.49 -7.20 -6.49
C ALA A 201 -42.15 -6.64 -5.22
N GLY A 202 -42.89 -5.54 -5.37
CA GLY A 202 -43.56 -4.85 -4.26
C GLY A 202 -42.77 -3.67 -3.65
N VAL A 203 -41.50 -3.48 -4.04
CA VAL A 203 -40.73 -2.29 -3.65
C VAL A 203 -40.86 -1.22 -4.75
N GLN A 204 -41.37 -0.05 -4.39
CA GLN A 204 -41.50 1.09 -5.30
C GLN A 204 -40.16 1.84 -5.42
N VAL A 205 -39.66 1.99 -6.65
CA VAL A 205 -38.50 2.85 -6.94
C VAL A 205 -38.95 4.30 -6.85
N GLN A 206 -38.31 5.08 -5.99
CA GLN A 206 -38.62 6.50 -5.80
C GLN A 206 -37.42 7.36 -6.22
N ASN A 207 -37.70 8.53 -6.79
CA ASN A 207 -36.65 9.49 -7.08
C ASN A 207 -36.13 10.07 -5.76
N LEU A 208 -34.80 10.23 -5.64
CA LEU A 208 -34.19 10.78 -4.43
C LEU A 208 -34.70 12.20 -4.09
N ARG A 209 -35.12 12.97 -5.11
CA ARG A 209 -35.75 14.29 -4.92
C ARG A 209 -37.11 14.19 -4.23
N ASP A 210 -37.90 13.18 -4.61
CA ASP A 210 -39.23 12.96 -4.03
C ASP A 210 -39.10 12.49 -2.58
N VAL A 211 -38.14 11.59 -2.32
CA VAL A 211 -37.79 11.14 -0.96
C VAL A 211 -37.30 12.31 -0.10
N ALA A 212 -36.49 13.22 -0.67
CA ALA A 212 -36.05 14.41 0.05
C ALA A 212 -37.22 15.32 0.43
N GLY A 213 -38.14 15.57 -0.49
CA GLY A 213 -39.35 16.35 -0.24
C GLY A 213 -40.25 15.74 0.85
N GLN A 214 -40.49 14.43 0.79
CA GLN A 214 -41.30 13.71 1.79
C GLN A 214 -40.70 13.76 3.19
N ASN A 215 -39.37 13.75 3.30
CA ASN A 215 -38.66 13.76 4.58
C ASN A 215 -38.27 15.17 5.06
N ASN A 216 -38.77 16.23 4.42
CA ASN A 216 -38.39 17.62 4.69
C ASN A 216 -36.87 17.87 4.64
N LEU A 217 -36.16 17.14 3.78
CA LEU A 217 -34.73 17.32 3.54
C LEU A 217 -34.51 18.45 2.52
N PRO A 218 -33.40 19.19 2.62
CA PRO A 218 -33.11 20.26 1.67
C PRO A 218 -32.95 19.69 0.26
N ALA A 219 -33.33 20.48 -0.76
CA ALA A 219 -33.24 20.07 -2.17
C ALA A 219 -31.81 19.69 -2.60
N SER A 220 -30.79 20.18 -1.88
CA SER A 220 -29.39 19.80 -2.06
C SER A 220 -29.10 18.33 -1.71
N PHE A 221 -29.94 17.66 -0.92
CA PHE A 221 -29.78 16.25 -0.54
C PHE A 221 -29.76 15.32 -1.75
N ALA A 222 -30.57 15.63 -2.77
CA ALA A 222 -30.66 14.84 -3.99
C ALA A 222 -29.70 15.32 -5.11
N GLN A 223 -28.83 16.29 -4.82
CA GLN A 223 -27.81 16.77 -5.75
C GLN A 223 -26.53 15.95 -5.61
N PRO A 224 -25.65 15.92 -6.63
CA PRO A 224 -24.31 15.34 -6.49
C PRO A 224 -23.59 15.95 -5.28
N TRP A 225 -22.95 15.10 -4.47
CA TRP A 225 -22.18 15.55 -3.32
C TRP A 225 -21.05 16.48 -3.78
N SER A 226 -21.15 17.77 -3.45
CA SER A 226 -20.05 18.71 -3.64
C SER A 226 -19.08 18.61 -2.48
N LEU A 227 -17.78 18.67 -2.77
CA LEU A 227 -16.79 18.80 -1.71
C LEU A 227 -16.97 20.16 -1.02
N PRO A 228 -16.93 20.23 0.32
CA PRO A 228 -17.02 21.50 1.03
C PRO A 228 -15.83 22.40 0.63
N GLN A 229 -15.96 23.72 0.76
CA GLN A 229 -14.84 24.64 0.47
C GLN A 229 -13.60 24.39 1.35
N THR A 230 -13.79 23.73 2.49
CA THR A 230 -12.72 23.28 3.39
C THR A 230 -12.07 21.97 2.96
N ALA A 231 -12.58 21.30 1.92
CA ALA A 231 -11.91 20.16 1.34
C ALA A 231 -10.60 20.64 0.72
N VAL A 232 -9.48 20.26 1.35
CA VAL A 232 -8.15 20.49 0.81
C VAL A 232 -8.04 19.66 -0.46
N GLN A 233 -8.32 20.29 -1.60
CA GLN A 233 -7.91 19.72 -2.87
C GLN A 233 -6.39 19.83 -2.92
N ALA A 234 -5.69 18.73 -3.20
CA ALA A 234 -4.24 18.72 -3.35
C ALA A 234 -3.77 19.40 -4.64
N TYR A 235 -4.45 20.48 -5.05
CA TYR A 235 -4.00 21.37 -6.11
C TYR A 235 -3.25 22.54 -5.45
N PRO A 236 -2.00 22.83 -5.86
CA PRO A 236 -1.33 24.01 -5.37
C PRO A 236 -2.11 25.26 -5.81
N PRO A 237 -2.32 26.25 -4.92
CA PRO A 237 -3.08 27.47 -5.21
C PRO A 237 -2.39 28.36 -6.24
N VAL A 238 -1.14 28.07 -6.60
CA VAL A 238 -0.34 28.84 -7.55
C VAL A 238 0.07 27.96 -8.73
N ALA A 239 -0.34 28.34 -9.95
CA ALA A 239 -0.01 27.59 -11.17
C ALA A 239 1.51 27.47 -11.42
N SER A 240 2.32 28.39 -10.88
CA SER A 240 3.78 28.40 -10.98
C SER A 240 4.50 27.50 -9.97
N GLU A 241 3.82 27.03 -8.92
CA GLU A 241 4.40 26.09 -7.96
C GLU A 241 4.52 24.67 -8.54
N GLY A 242 4.02 24.48 -9.76
CA GLY A 242 4.04 23.21 -10.46
C GLY A 242 3.07 22.24 -9.79
N MET A 243 2.33 21.46 -10.59
CA MET A 243 1.75 20.25 -10.03
C MET A 243 2.92 19.36 -9.59
N PRO A 244 2.87 18.70 -8.41
CA PRO A 244 3.82 17.65 -8.07
C PRO A 244 3.65 16.53 -9.09
N GLY A 245 4.36 16.62 -10.21
CA GLY A 245 4.11 15.83 -11.43
C GLY A 245 4.49 16.52 -12.75
N MET A 246 4.68 17.85 -12.77
CA MET A 246 5.20 18.59 -13.94
C MET A 246 6.62 19.15 -13.72
N ALA A 247 7.27 18.83 -12.59
CA ALA A 247 8.70 19.03 -12.48
C ALA A 247 9.38 18.13 -13.53
N PRO A 248 10.17 18.66 -14.48
CA PRO A 248 10.92 17.83 -15.41
C PRO A 248 11.78 16.85 -14.59
N ALA A 249 11.77 15.58 -14.99
CA ALA A 249 12.43 14.50 -14.26
C ALA A 249 13.97 14.62 -14.19
N ASN A 250 14.54 15.72 -14.68
CA ASN A 250 15.94 16.12 -14.61
C ASN A 250 16.02 17.67 -14.66
N PRO A 251 17.08 18.30 -14.13
CA PRO A 251 17.29 19.73 -14.31
C PRO A 251 17.36 20.07 -15.81
N ALA A 252 16.79 21.22 -16.21
CA ALA A 252 16.75 21.67 -17.60
C ALA A 252 18.14 21.80 -18.24
N ASP A 253 19.20 21.93 -17.41
CA ASP A 253 20.60 21.83 -17.81
C ASP A 253 21.29 20.71 -17.02
N PRO A 254 21.50 19.53 -17.61
CA PRO A 254 22.36 18.53 -16.99
C PRO A 254 23.80 19.03 -17.08
N VAL A 255 24.42 19.29 -15.91
CA VAL A 255 25.86 19.50 -15.83
C VAL A 255 26.54 18.30 -16.49
N GLN A 256 27.21 18.54 -17.62
CA GLN A 256 28.05 17.55 -18.28
C GLN A 256 29.17 17.18 -17.31
N ILE A 257 29.00 16.05 -16.62
CA ILE A 257 30.08 15.38 -15.90
C ILE A 257 31.13 15.00 -16.94
N ASN A 258 32.14 15.86 -17.09
CA ASN A 258 33.34 15.59 -17.88
C ASN A 258 33.89 14.25 -17.42
N ARG A 259 33.82 13.24 -18.29
CA ARG A 259 34.50 11.95 -18.12
C ARG A 259 36.01 12.21 -18.22
N GLY A 260 36.59 12.69 -17.13
CA GLY A 260 38.02 12.81 -16.95
C GLY A 260 38.65 11.42 -17.00
N LYS A 261 39.47 11.21 -18.04
CA LYS A 261 40.58 10.26 -18.17
C LYS A 261 40.56 9.08 -17.18
N GLN A 262 40.25 7.90 -17.69
CA GLN A 262 40.79 6.67 -17.12
C GLN A 262 42.32 6.79 -17.11
N ALA A 263 42.90 6.81 -15.91
CA ALA A 263 44.33 6.65 -15.73
C ALA A 263 44.69 5.22 -16.17
N GLY A 264 45.33 5.10 -17.33
CA GLY A 264 45.95 3.85 -17.78
C GLY A 264 47.12 3.53 -16.87
N GLY A 265 47.02 2.41 -16.16
CA GLY A 265 48.11 1.81 -15.41
C GLY A 265 49.14 1.17 -16.33
N THR A 266 50.40 1.58 -16.14
CA THR A 266 51.65 0.82 -16.24
C THR A 266 51.81 -0.22 -17.35
N GLY A 267 52.67 0.11 -18.31
CA GLY A 267 53.30 -0.84 -19.22
C GLY A 267 54.63 -0.30 -19.75
N LYS A 268 55.68 -0.39 -18.93
CA LYS A 268 57.09 -0.71 -19.23
C LYS A 268 57.94 -0.53 -17.99
#